data_AF-A0A1Y3V4U2-F1
#
_entry.id   AF-A0A1Y3V4U2-F1
#
_cell.length_a   1.000
_cell.length_b   1.000
_cell.length_c   1.000
_cell.angle_alpha   90.00
_cell.angle_beta   90.00
_cell.angle_gamma   90.00
#
_symmetry.space_group_name_H-M   'P 1'
#
loop_
_entity.id
_entity.type
_entity.pdbx_description
1 polymer ?
#
loop_
_entity_poly.entity_id
_entity_poly.type
_entity_poly.pdbx_seq_one_letter_code
_entity_poly.pdbx_strand_id
1 'polypeptide(L)'
;MKRYNLSEIMKRAHQLHKNARAKYPTFSAALRKAWSMEKFYVRIKEETTTIQDYKEADNKAYLNKLQKEYGSLNGGQRRSEYDRINYPASVYYTNNSRGFYGSNYMGD
;
A
#
# COMPACT_ATOMS: atom_id res chain seq x y z
N MET A 1 12.15 15.88 20.93
CA MET A 1 12.21 15.86 19.45
C MET A 1 12.06 17.28 18.91
N LYS A 2 12.82 17.68 17.89
CA LYS A 2 12.63 19.00 17.23
C LYS A 2 11.26 18.99 16.54
N ARG A 3 10.34 19.86 16.99
CA ARG A 3 8.97 19.99 16.45
C ARG A 3 8.92 20.49 15.00
N TYR A 4 9.98 21.17 14.54
CA TYR A 4 10.04 21.78 13.20
C TYR A 4 11.39 21.53 12.55
N ASN A 5 11.39 21.33 11.21
CA ASN A 5 12.62 21.13 10.46
C ASN A 5 13.26 22.48 10.06
N LEU A 6 14.25 22.91 10.85
CA LEU A 6 14.95 24.20 10.67
C LEU A 6 15.66 24.32 9.30
N SER A 7 16.22 23.22 8.80
CA SER A 7 16.92 23.19 7.50
C SER A 7 15.93 23.45 6.36
N GLU A 8 14.77 22.79 6.42
CA GLU A 8 13.73 22.93 5.41
C GLU A 8 13.09 24.33 5.43
N ILE A 9 12.90 24.92 6.61
CA ILE A 9 12.43 26.31 6.75
C ILE A 9 13.42 27.27 6.07
N MET A 10 14.73 27.13 6.32
CA MET A 10 15.72 28.02 5.70
C MET A 10 15.82 27.83 4.19
N LYS A 11 15.79 26.59 3.71
CA LYS A 11 15.81 26.29 2.28
C LYS A 11 14.62 26.95 1.57
N ARG A 12 13.42 26.82 2.13
CA ARG A 12 12.20 27.44 1.60
C ARG A 12 12.23 28.96 1.68
N ALA A 13 12.70 29.53 2.79
CA ALA A 13 12.85 30.99 2.91
C ALA A 13 13.79 31.54 1.84
N HIS A 14 14.92 30.86 1.60
CA HIS A 14 15.86 31.23 0.55
C HIS A 14 15.26 31.13 -0.85
N GLN A 15 14.55 30.03 -1.15
CA GLN A 15 13.84 29.86 -2.43
C GLN A 15 12.76 30.93 -2.65
N LEU A 16 11.97 31.26 -1.63
CA LEU A 16 10.95 32.30 -1.71
C LEU A 16 11.56 33.68 -1.95
N HIS A 17 12.67 33.99 -1.29
CA HIS A 17 13.35 35.26 -1.48
C HIS A 17 13.96 35.38 -2.89
N LYS A 18 14.50 34.29 -3.43
CA LYS A 18 15.10 34.27 -4.77
C LYS A 18 14.06 34.29 -5.89
N ASN A 19 13.05 33.43 -5.80
CA ASN A 19 12.12 33.16 -6.89
C ASN A 19 10.86 34.03 -6.83
N ALA A 20 10.48 34.53 -5.65
CA ALA A 20 9.25 35.28 -5.42
C ALA A 20 9.53 36.65 -4.78
N ARG A 21 10.61 37.32 -5.20
CA ARG A 21 11.03 38.62 -4.64
C ARG A 21 9.98 39.72 -4.79
N ALA A 22 9.15 39.68 -5.83
CA ALA A 22 8.02 40.61 -5.99
C ALA A 22 6.96 40.47 -4.88
N LYS A 23 6.75 39.24 -4.37
CA LYS A 23 5.78 38.94 -3.31
C LYS A 23 6.40 39.01 -1.91
N TYR A 24 7.69 38.66 -1.80
CA TYR A 24 8.46 38.68 -0.56
C TYR A 24 9.75 39.49 -0.76
N PRO A 25 9.67 40.83 -0.71
CA PRO A 25 10.79 41.70 -1.07
C PRO A 25 11.98 41.58 -0.10
N THR A 26 11.71 41.26 1.16
CA THR A 26 12.74 41.06 2.19
C THR A 26 12.88 39.59 2.57
N PHE A 27 14.09 39.19 2.94
CA PHE A 27 14.34 37.84 3.45
C PHE A 27 13.51 37.55 4.71
N SER A 28 13.31 38.56 5.58
CA SER A 28 12.44 38.45 6.76
C SER A 28 10.99 38.10 6.40
N ALA A 29 10.44 38.64 5.31
CA ALA A 29 9.08 38.33 4.86
C ALA A 29 8.99 36.90 4.32
N ALA A 30 9.99 36.47 3.55
CA ALA A 30 10.11 35.09 3.09
C ALA A 30 10.27 34.10 4.26
N LEU A 31 11.05 34.46 5.28
CA LEU A 31 11.27 33.68 6.49
C LEU A 31 9.98 33.51 7.31
N ARG A 32 9.22 34.59 7.53
CA ARG A 32 7.92 34.52 8.20
C ARG A 32 6.94 33.60 7.45
N LYS A 33 6.93 33.67 6.12
CA LYS A 33 6.09 32.78 5.30
C LYS A 33 6.53 31.31 5.43
N ALA A 34 7.81 31.03 5.30
CA ALA A 34 8.34 29.66 5.44
C ALA A 34 7.99 29.05 6.81
N TRP A 35 8.09 29.84 7.90
CA TRP A 35 7.64 29.44 9.23
C TRP A 35 6.14 29.15 9.31
N SER A 36 5.30 29.99 8.70
CA SER A 36 3.85 29.74 8.65
C SER A 36 3.51 28.45 7.90
N MET A 37 4.25 28.16 6.83
CA MET A 37 4.08 26.96 6.01
C MET A 37 4.46 25.71 6.79
N GLU A 38 5.57 25.74 7.52
CA GLU A 38 6.03 24.60 8.33
C GLU A 38 5.05 24.28 9.47
N LYS A 39 4.53 25.31 10.15
CA LYS A 39 3.47 25.12 11.16
C LYS A 39 2.22 24.46 10.57
N PHE A 40 1.86 24.86 9.34
CA PHE A 40 0.74 24.26 8.62
C PHE A 40 1.01 22.81 8.24
N TYR A 41 2.21 22.48 7.75
CA TYR A 41 2.59 21.10 7.44
C TYR A 41 2.59 20.19 8.67
N VAL A 42 3.06 20.68 9.82
CA VAL A 42 3.00 19.91 11.07
C VAL A 42 1.55 19.63 11.47
N ARG A 43 0.68 20.64 11.43
CA ARG A 43 -0.75 20.46 11.70
C ARG A 43 -1.40 19.47 10.74
N ILE A 44 -1.16 19.61 9.43
CA ILE A 44 -1.67 18.67 8.44
C ILE A 44 -1.14 17.27 8.70
N LYS A 45 0.14 17.11 9.04
CA LYS A 45 0.70 15.78 9.29
C LYS A 45 -0.03 15.10 10.43
N GLU A 46 -0.26 15.81 11.54
CA GLU A 46 -1.04 15.33 12.68
C GLU A 46 -2.48 14.98 12.28
N GLU A 47 -3.15 15.80 11.48
CA GLU A 47 -4.50 15.53 10.96
C GLU A 47 -4.54 14.35 9.97
N THR A 48 -3.51 14.19 9.13
CA THR A 48 -3.46 13.07 8.16
C THR A 48 -3.21 11.74 8.84
N THR A 49 -2.40 11.72 9.91
CA THR A 49 -2.20 10.50 10.70
C THR A 49 -3.51 10.06 11.35
N THR A 50 -4.27 10.98 11.93
CA THR A 50 -5.56 10.62 12.52
C THR A 50 -6.56 10.15 11.46
N ILE A 51 -6.63 10.80 10.30
CA ILE A 51 -7.51 10.38 9.19
C ILE A 51 -7.12 8.99 8.64
N GLN A 52 -5.82 8.67 8.53
CA GLN A 52 -5.35 7.35 8.13
C GLN A 52 -5.77 6.28 9.13
N ASP A 53 -5.60 6.54 10.43
CA ASP A 53 -6.03 5.62 11.50
C ASP A 53 -7.54 5.33 11.43
N TYR A 54 -8.37 6.36 11.23
CA TYR A 54 -9.82 6.19 11.08
C TYR A 54 -10.18 5.35 9.84
N LYS A 55 -9.53 5.59 8.70
CA LYS A 55 -9.78 4.83 7.46
C LYS A 55 -9.32 3.38 7.57
N GLU A 56 -8.20 3.12 8.25
CA GLU A 56 -7.71 1.76 8.48
C GLU A 56 -8.63 0.99 9.45
N ALA A 57 -9.15 1.65 10.49
CA ALA A 57 -10.12 1.05 11.40
C ALA A 57 -11.44 0.70 10.68
N ASP A 58 -11.97 1.61 9.87
CA ASP A 58 -13.20 1.40 9.10
C ASP A 58 -13.02 0.32 8.02
N ASN A 59 -11.90 0.36 7.29
CA ASN A 59 -11.54 -0.70 6.34
C ASN A 59 -11.42 -2.06 7.00
N LYS A 60 -10.80 -2.15 8.19
CA LYS A 60 -10.70 -3.42 8.93
C LYS A 60 -12.07 -3.92 9.40
N ALA A 61 -12.96 -3.03 9.85
CA ALA A 61 -14.32 -3.39 10.19
C ALA A 61 -15.11 -3.91 8.97
N TYR A 62 -14.97 -3.24 7.83
CA TYR A 62 -15.57 -3.64 6.56
C TYR A 62 -15.03 -5.00 6.06
N LEU A 63 -13.71 -5.20 6.09
CA LEU A 63 -13.07 -6.47 5.73
C LEU A 63 -13.49 -7.62 6.66
N ASN A 64 -13.59 -7.37 7.97
CA ASN A 64 -14.10 -8.37 8.93
C ASN A 64 -15.57 -8.72 8.65
N LYS A 65 -16.39 -7.74 8.25
CA LYS A 65 -17.79 -7.97 7.88
C LYS A 65 -17.87 -8.83 6.62
N LEU A 66 -17.12 -8.48 5.57
CA LEU A 66 -17.00 -9.30 4.36
C LEU A 66 -16.48 -10.71 4.67
N GLN A 67 -15.50 -10.86 5.56
CA GLN A 67 -15.01 -12.17 5.96
C GLN A 67 -16.04 -12.96 6.79
N LYS A 68 -16.93 -12.32 7.56
CA LYS A 68 -18.03 -13.03 8.22
C LYS A 68 -19.12 -13.46 7.23
N GLU A 69 -19.48 -12.58 6.30
CA GLU A 69 -20.52 -12.85 5.30
C GLU A 69 -20.07 -13.87 4.25
N TYR A 70 -18.82 -13.74 3.77
CA TYR A 70 -18.27 -14.56 2.69
C TYR A 70 -17.21 -15.57 3.14
N GLY A 71 -16.73 -15.54 4.40
CA GLY A 71 -15.70 -16.48 4.88
C GLY A 71 -16.17 -17.92 4.94
N SER A 72 -17.49 -18.15 4.99
CA SER A 72 -18.08 -19.49 4.83
C SER A 72 -18.00 -20.01 3.39
N LEU A 73 -17.74 -19.16 2.38
CA LEU A 73 -17.66 -19.56 0.96
C LEU A 73 -16.25 -20.02 0.54
N ASN A 74 -15.21 -19.64 1.30
CA ASN A 74 -13.83 -20.12 1.08
C ASN A 74 -13.51 -21.43 1.83
N GLY A 75 -14.51 -22.00 2.50
CA GLY A 75 -14.51 -23.40 2.89
C GLY A 75 -15.48 -24.14 1.99
N GLY A 76 -15.17 -24.25 0.69
CA GLY A 76 -15.87 -25.18 -0.18
C GLY A 76 -15.86 -26.53 0.54
N GLN A 77 -17.01 -26.93 1.08
CA GLN A 77 -17.16 -28.21 1.76
C GLN A 77 -16.66 -29.25 0.76
N ARG A 78 -15.66 -30.06 1.15
CA ARG A 78 -15.16 -31.11 0.28
C ARG A 78 -16.36 -31.93 -0.17
N ARG A 79 -16.66 -31.90 -1.46
CA ARG A 79 -17.84 -32.57 -2.01
C ARG A 79 -17.54 -34.06 -2.16
N SER A 80 -16.26 -34.40 -2.36
CA SER A 80 -15.79 -35.78 -2.47
C SER A 80 -14.31 -35.95 -2.09
N GLU A 81 -13.88 -37.20 -1.89
CA GLU A 81 -12.47 -37.55 -1.71
C GLU A 81 -11.62 -37.30 -2.97
N TYR A 82 -12.25 -37.29 -4.15
CA TYR A 82 -11.63 -37.01 -5.46
C TYR A 82 -11.32 -35.52 -5.70
N ASP A 83 -11.83 -34.62 -4.84
CA ASP A 83 -11.57 -33.17 -4.92
C ASP A 83 -10.15 -32.80 -4.44
N ARG A 84 -9.30 -33.78 -4.11
CA ARG A 84 -7.88 -33.54 -3.86
C ARG A 84 -7.17 -33.36 -5.21
N ILE A 85 -6.81 -32.13 -5.57
CA ILE A 85 -5.75 -31.88 -6.56
C ILE A 85 -4.40 -32.16 -5.89
N ASN A 86 -4.23 -33.39 -5.42
CA ASN A 86 -2.98 -33.92 -4.87
C ASN A 86 -2.69 -35.27 -5.53
N TYR A 87 -2.87 -35.33 -6.85
CA TYR A 87 -2.42 -36.46 -7.63
C TYR A 87 -0.90 -36.37 -7.73
N PRO A 88 -0.15 -37.40 -7.30
CA PRO A 88 1.29 -37.40 -7.47
C PRO A 88 1.60 -37.33 -8.98
N ALA A 89 2.71 -36.68 -9.33
CA ALA A 89 3.12 -36.51 -10.73
C ALA A 89 3.19 -37.84 -11.51
N SER A 90 3.35 -38.97 -10.80
CA SER A 90 3.31 -40.33 -11.35
C SER A 90 1.98 -40.72 -12.01
N VAL A 91 0.88 -40.01 -11.72
CA VAL A 91 -0.42 -40.22 -12.38
C VAL A 91 -0.41 -39.67 -13.80
N TYR A 92 0.35 -38.61 -14.05
CA TYR A 92 0.45 -37.95 -15.35
C TYR A 92 1.72 -38.37 -16.12
N TYR A 93 2.74 -38.86 -15.41
CA TYR A 93 4.04 -39.23 -15.97
C TYR A 93 4.47 -40.61 -15.49
N THR A 94 5.04 -41.43 -16.38
CA THR A 94 5.69 -42.68 -15.96
C THR A 94 7.00 -42.38 -15.24
N ASN A 95 7.44 -43.27 -14.34
CA ASN A 95 8.67 -43.10 -13.51
C ASN A 95 9.97 -42.93 -14.34
N ASN A 96 9.93 -43.15 -15.65
CA ASN A 96 11.05 -42.97 -16.58
C ASN A 96 10.86 -41.75 -17.52
N SER A 97 9.95 -40.83 -17.17
CA SER A 97 9.74 -39.59 -17.91
C SER A 97 10.98 -38.70 -17.81
N ARG A 98 11.68 -38.52 -18.93
CA ARG A 98 12.87 -37.66 -19.04
C ARG A 98 12.54 -36.20 -19.38
N GLY A 99 11.32 -35.75 -19.09
CA GLY A 99 10.90 -34.34 -19.28
C GLY A 99 10.61 -33.94 -20.73
N PHE A 100 10.44 -34.90 -21.65
CA PHE A 100 9.98 -34.62 -23.01
C PHE A 100 8.47 -34.83 -23.11
N TYR A 101 7.76 -33.81 -23.59
CA TYR A 101 6.33 -33.92 -23.87
C TYR A 101 6.11 -34.80 -25.10
N GLY A 102 5.35 -35.89 -24.92
CA GLY A 102 4.84 -36.72 -26.01
C GLY A 102 3.32 -36.86 -25.88
N SER A 103 2.60 -36.66 -26.98
CA SER A 103 1.15 -36.86 -27.03
C SER A 103 0.84 -38.36 -27.09
N ASN A 104 -0.05 -38.84 -26.23
CA ASN A 104 -0.65 -40.18 -26.36
C ASN A 104 -2.00 -40.04 -27.08
N TYR A 105 -2.19 -40.79 -28.17
CA TYR A 105 -3.50 -40.92 -28.82
C TYR A 105 -4.32 -41.98 -28.06
N MET A 106 -5.55 -41.64 -27.68
CA MET A 106 -6.54 -42.60 -27.18
C MET A 106 -7.68 -42.62 -28.20
N GLY A 107 -7.76 -43.72 -28.97
CA GLY A 107 -8.88 -43.97 -29.88
C GLY A 107 -10.12 -44.50 -29.15
N ASP A 108 -11.25 -44.55 -29.86
CA ASP A 108 -12.54 -45.09 -29.38
C ASP A 108 -12.43 -46.57 -28.95
#